data_AF-A0AAV7JCQ7-F1
#
_entry.id   AF-A0AAV7JCQ7-F1
#
_cell.length_a   1.000
_cell.length_b   1.000
_cell.length_c   1.000
_cell.angle_alpha   90.00
_cell.angle_beta   90.00
_cell.angle_gamma   90.00
#
_symmetry.space_group_name_H-M   'P 1'
#
loop_
_entity.id
_entity.type
_entity.pdbx_description
1 polymer ?
#
loop_
_entity_poly.entity_id
_entity_poly.type
_entity_poly.pdbx_seq_one_letter_code
_entity_poly.pdbx_strand_id
1 'polypeptide(L)'
;MATGCLHKCFPLHLPPLLEIKEVIETAMKPQYKELSVEVCDCPDLTQMPWDMACGGLGGDTATFHFGGVPYLLPVPDKSKVYDMQEIINITGVKNPFVIGPGAASREQVGINSELIANLRVGEVPVNKSRASKIEAGNCKLEMYPSTKTGPIADLFVSEGTPGPVLKIHAKQRLGK
;
A
#
# COMPACT_ATOMS: atom_id res chain seq x y z
N MET A 1 22.88 11.98 -11.46
CA MET A 1 23.83 11.15 -10.69
C MET A 1 23.02 10.42 -9.63
N ALA A 2 22.78 9.12 -9.82
CA ALA A 2 21.98 8.32 -8.90
C ALA A 2 22.80 8.06 -7.62
N THR A 3 22.46 8.77 -6.54
CA THR A 3 22.97 8.43 -5.21
C THR A 3 22.33 7.09 -4.82
N GLY A 4 23.15 6.04 -4.76
CA GLY A 4 22.72 4.66 -4.57
C GLY A 4 21.85 4.50 -3.33
N CYS A 5 20.55 4.32 -3.55
CA CYS A 5 19.66 3.82 -2.53
C CYS A 5 20.07 2.36 -2.28
N LEU A 6 20.72 2.12 -1.14
CA LEU A 6 21.04 0.78 -0.66
C LEU A 6 19.71 0.06 -0.40
N HIS A 7 19.27 -0.75 -1.35
CA HIS A 7 18.12 -1.62 -1.19
C HIS A 7 18.59 -3.07 -1.06
N LYS A 8 17.75 -3.88 -0.42
CA LYS A 8 17.92 -5.33 -0.37
C LYS A 8 16.65 -5.97 -0.87
N CYS A 9 16.78 -6.90 -1.80
CA CYS A 9 15.68 -7.68 -2.31
C CYS A 9 15.69 -9.06 -1.65
N PHE A 10 14.53 -9.52 -1.22
CA PHE A 10 14.34 -10.84 -0.65
C PHE A 10 13.26 -11.56 -1.46
N PRO A 11 13.57 -12.71 -2.09
CA PRO A 11 12.54 -13.47 -2.78
C PRO A 11 11.56 -14.03 -1.74
N LEU A 12 10.26 -13.85 -1.99
CA LEU A 12 9.20 -14.43 -1.18
C LEU A 12 8.77 -15.79 -1.75
N HIS A 13 8.32 -16.68 -0.87
CA HIS A 13 7.63 -17.90 -1.30
C HIS A 13 6.26 -17.51 -1.87
N LEU A 14 5.93 -18.02 -3.06
CA LEU A 14 4.69 -17.71 -3.80
C LEU A 14 3.82 -18.97 -3.94
N PRO A 15 3.12 -19.41 -2.87
CA PRO A 15 2.22 -20.55 -2.97
C PRO A 15 1.01 -20.21 -3.86
N PRO A 16 0.37 -21.21 -4.48
CA PRO A 16 -0.84 -21.00 -5.26
C PRO A 16 -1.96 -20.34 -4.43
N LEU A 17 -2.78 -19.49 -5.05
CA LEU A 17 -3.87 -18.79 -4.35
C LEU A 17 -4.85 -19.75 -3.66
N LEU A 18 -5.06 -20.95 -4.21
CA LEU A 18 -5.91 -21.97 -3.59
C LEU A 18 -5.33 -22.49 -2.26
N GLU A 19 -4.00 -22.67 -2.19
CA GLU A 19 -3.34 -23.06 -0.95
C GLU A 19 -3.44 -21.94 0.09
N ILE A 20 -3.19 -20.69 -0.31
CA ILE A 20 -3.33 -19.53 0.58
C ILE A 20 -4.78 -19.40 1.08
N LYS A 21 -5.77 -19.61 0.21
CA LYS A 21 -7.19 -19.63 0.59
C LYS A 21 -7.44 -20.63 1.71
N GLU A 22 -7.01 -21.88 1.55
CA GLU A 22 -7.26 -22.95 2.52
C GLU A 22 -6.64 -22.62 3.89
N VAL A 23 -5.41 -22.10 3.88
CA VAL A 23 -4.70 -21.69 5.10
C VAL A 23 -5.43 -20.53 5.80
N ILE A 24 -5.77 -19.47 5.07
CA ILE A 24 -6.46 -18.30 5.62
C ILE A 24 -7.84 -18.68 6.15
N GLU A 25 -8.61 -19.43 5.37
CA GLU A 25 -9.96 -19.85 5.75
C GLU A 25 -9.94 -20.69 7.02
N THR A 26 -9.03 -21.66 7.11
CA THR A 26 -8.86 -22.51 8.30
C THR A 26 -8.52 -21.69 9.54
N ALA A 27 -7.57 -20.75 9.42
CA ALA A 27 -7.12 -19.93 10.54
C ALA A 27 -8.18 -18.91 11.01
N MET A 28 -8.93 -18.32 10.07
CA MET A 28 -9.90 -17.27 10.37
C MET A 28 -11.28 -17.80 10.76
N LYS A 29 -11.67 -19.01 10.35
CA LYS A 29 -13.00 -19.59 10.61
C LYS A 29 -13.44 -19.55 12.08
N PRO A 30 -12.60 -19.91 13.08
CA PRO A 30 -13.01 -19.79 14.49
C PRO A 30 -13.10 -18.35 15.00
N GLN A 31 -12.57 -17.37 14.26
CA GLN A 31 -12.46 -15.97 14.69
C GLN A 31 -13.64 -15.10 14.25
N TYR A 32 -14.52 -15.58 13.35
CA TYR A 32 -15.63 -14.80 12.80
C TYR A 32 -16.90 -15.63 12.71
N LYS A 33 -18.07 -15.00 12.92
CA LYS A 33 -19.37 -15.67 12.78
C LYS A 33 -19.70 -15.98 11.32
N GLU A 34 -19.38 -15.04 10.44
CA GLU A 34 -19.56 -15.15 8.99
C GLU A 34 -18.18 -14.99 8.34
N LEU A 35 -17.74 -16.01 7.61
CA LEU A 35 -16.49 -16.00 6.85
C LEU A 35 -16.70 -16.66 5.48
N SER A 36 -16.23 -16.01 4.42
CA SER A 36 -15.97 -16.65 3.13
C SER A 36 -14.61 -16.23 2.58
N VAL A 37 -13.89 -17.18 2.00
CA VAL A 37 -12.61 -16.95 1.31
C VAL A 37 -12.71 -17.58 -0.07
N GLU A 38 -12.49 -16.79 -1.11
CA GLU A 38 -12.68 -17.21 -2.50
C GLU A 38 -11.50 -16.76 -3.34
N VAL A 39 -11.11 -17.59 -4.31
CA VAL A 39 -10.26 -17.14 -5.42
C VAL A 39 -11.21 -16.74 -6.55
N CYS A 40 -11.17 -15.47 -6.95
CA CYS A 40 -12.01 -14.93 -8.02
C CYS A 40 -11.24 -13.94 -8.88
N ASP A 41 -11.80 -13.56 -10.02
CA ASP A 41 -11.24 -12.46 -10.80
C ASP A 41 -11.33 -11.14 -10.02
N CYS A 42 -10.28 -10.33 -10.10
CA CYS A 42 -10.25 -9.00 -9.51
C CYS A 42 -11.35 -8.14 -10.15
N PRO A 43 -12.25 -7.53 -9.37
CA PRO A 43 -13.19 -6.55 -9.90
C PRO A 43 -12.42 -5.33 -10.42
N ASP A 44 -13.04 -4.54 -11.31
CA ASP A 44 -12.45 -3.28 -11.74
C ASP A 44 -12.37 -2.30 -10.57
N LEU A 45 -11.16 -2.14 -10.03
CA LEU A 45 -10.88 -1.30 -8.86
C LEU A 45 -10.96 0.18 -9.17
N THR A 46 -11.06 0.61 -10.43
CA THR A 46 -11.33 2.01 -10.75
C THR A 46 -12.78 2.41 -10.43
N GLN A 47 -13.68 1.43 -10.27
CA GLN A 47 -15.08 1.66 -9.94
C GLN A 47 -15.30 1.84 -8.44
N MET A 48 -16.47 2.37 -8.08
CA MET A 48 -16.95 2.38 -6.70
C MET A 48 -17.14 0.94 -6.21
N PRO A 49 -16.83 0.65 -4.92
CA PRO A 49 -16.50 1.60 -3.85
C PRO A 49 -15.00 1.91 -3.71
N TRP A 50 -14.12 1.39 -4.58
CA TRP A 50 -12.67 1.49 -4.40
C TRP A 50 -12.07 2.79 -4.95
N ASP A 51 -12.48 3.20 -6.16
CA ASP A 51 -11.99 4.40 -6.84
C ASP A 51 -10.43 4.46 -6.89
N MET A 52 -9.79 3.34 -7.23
CA MET A 52 -8.33 3.21 -7.27
C MET A 52 -7.71 3.87 -8.51
N ALA A 53 -6.39 4.09 -8.48
CA ALA A 53 -5.63 4.63 -9.61
C ALA A 53 -5.39 3.60 -10.74
N CYS A 54 -5.60 2.31 -10.46
CA CYS A 54 -5.54 1.18 -11.40
C CYS A 54 -6.77 0.28 -11.26
N GLY A 55 -7.03 -0.54 -12.28
CA GLY A 55 -8.20 -1.43 -12.35
C GLY A 55 -8.03 -2.80 -11.70
N GLY A 56 -6.81 -3.22 -11.36
CA GLY A 56 -6.57 -4.52 -10.71
C GLY A 56 -5.35 -4.52 -9.80
N LEU A 57 -4.99 -5.72 -9.32
CA LEU A 57 -3.84 -5.95 -8.42
C LEU A 57 -2.80 -6.93 -9.01
N GLY A 58 -3.02 -7.42 -10.23
CA GLY A 58 -2.21 -8.45 -10.87
C GLY A 58 -0.92 -7.93 -11.51
N GLY A 59 -0.28 -8.84 -12.25
CA GLY A 59 1.03 -8.65 -12.87
C GLY A 59 2.17 -9.02 -11.92
N ASP A 60 3.35 -8.48 -12.19
CA ASP A 60 4.49 -8.61 -11.27
C ASP A 60 4.20 -7.86 -9.98
N THR A 61 4.38 -8.53 -8.83
CA THR A 61 4.06 -7.98 -7.51
C THR A 61 5.28 -7.94 -6.60
N ALA A 62 5.32 -6.94 -5.72
CA ALA A 62 6.32 -6.81 -4.67
C ALA A 62 5.75 -6.09 -3.45
N THR A 63 6.37 -6.30 -2.29
CA THR A 63 6.22 -5.41 -1.14
C THR A 63 7.44 -4.51 -1.04
N PHE A 64 7.21 -3.26 -0.69
CA PHE A 64 8.25 -2.24 -0.61
C PHE A 64 8.17 -1.52 0.73
N HIS A 65 9.28 -1.50 1.47
CA HIS A 65 9.38 -0.84 2.77
C HIS A 65 10.38 0.31 2.71
N PHE A 66 9.94 1.51 3.09
CA PHE A 66 10.80 2.67 3.28
C PHE A 66 11.00 2.95 4.76
N GLY A 67 12.25 3.16 5.15
CA GLY A 67 12.61 3.71 6.46
C GLY A 67 12.22 2.82 7.63
N GLY A 68 11.50 3.37 8.60
CA GLY A 68 11.07 2.64 9.79
C GLY A 68 10.79 3.53 11.01
N VAL A 69 10.18 2.93 12.03
CA VAL A 69 9.87 3.58 13.33
C VAL A 69 11.09 4.24 13.98
N PRO A 70 12.33 3.69 13.88
CA PRO A 70 13.52 4.36 14.44
C PRO A 70 13.83 5.74 13.86
N TYR A 71 13.28 6.10 12.70
CA TYR A 71 13.40 7.45 12.14
C TYR A 71 12.32 8.40 12.63
N LEU A 72 11.28 7.88 13.29
CA LEU A 72 10.20 8.65 13.90
C LEU A 72 10.43 8.88 15.40
N LEU A 73 10.99 7.88 16.09
CA LEU A 73 11.09 7.85 17.56
C LEU A 73 12.54 7.70 18.04
N PRO A 74 12.88 8.27 19.22
CA PRO A 74 12.04 9.13 20.07
C PRO A 74 11.91 10.57 19.55
N VAL A 75 12.84 11.00 18.68
CA VAL A 75 12.83 12.32 18.05
C VAL A 75 12.81 12.11 16.53
N PRO A 76 11.87 12.70 15.79
CA PRO A 76 11.77 12.49 14.35
C PRO A 76 12.99 13.03 13.58
N ASP A 77 13.60 12.17 12.76
CA ASP A 77 14.60 12.57 11.77
C ASP A 77 13.89 13.09 10.51
N LYS A 78 13.76 14.42 10.45
CA LYS A 78 13.08 15.11 9.34
C LYS A 78 13.84 15.04 8.02
N SER A 79 15.09 14.56 8.00
CA SER A 79 15.85 14.35 6.76
C SER A 79 15.41 13.10 6.00
N LYS A 80 14.65 12.20 6.64
CA LYS A 80 14.17 10.95 6.05
C LYS A 80 12.91 11.18 5.23
N VAL A 81 13.12 11.65 4.01
CA VAL A 81 12.09 11.80 2.98
C VAL A 81 12.47 10.92 1.79
N TYR A 82 11.49 10.19 1.28
CA TYR A 82 11.59 9.29 0.14
C TYR A 82 10.60 9.70 -0.93
N ASP A 83 10.81 9.25 -2.16
CA ASP A 83 9.87 9.47 -3.27
C ASP A 83 9.36 8.13 -3.79
N MET A 84 8.04 7.92 -3.75
CA MET A 84 7.40 6.70 -4.26
C MET A 84 7.64 6.51 -5.76
N GLN A 85 8.01 7.55 -6.52
CA GLN A 85 8.41 7.39 -7.92
C GLN A 85 9.70 6.60 -8.08
N GLU A 86 10.59 6.59 -7.09
CA GLU A 86 11.84 5.83 -7.17
C GLU A 86 11.62 4.31 -7.15
N ILE A 87 10.44 3.84 -6.74
CA ILE A 87 10.07 2.41 -6.72
C ILE A 87 10.31 1.77 -8.08
N ILE A 88 10.01 2.46 -9.19
CA ILE A 88 10.19 1.93 -10.55
C ILE A 88 11.64 1.52 -10.81
N ASN A 89 12.60 2.29 -10.29
CA ASN A 89 14.03 2.06 -10.48
C ASN A 89 14.55 0.91 -9.61
N ILE A 90 13.81 0.55 -8.55
CA ILE A 90 14.24 -0.46 -7.57
C ILE A 90 13.58 -1.80 -7.85
N THR A 91 12.29 -1.83 -8.18
CA THR A 91 11.54 -3.08 -8.40
C THR A 91 11.62 -3.58 -9.83
N GLY A 92 11.90 -2.70 -10.81
CA GLY A 92 11.85 -3.04 -12.23
C GLY A 92 10.43 -3.24 -12.79
N VAL A 93 9.40 -3.11 -11.96
CA VAL A 93 7.99 -3.20 -12.37
C VAL A 93 7.65 -2.00 -13.26
N LYS A 94 7.12 -2.25 -14.47
CA LYS A 94 6.76 -1.18 -15.41
C LYS A 94 5.44 -0.52 -14.99
N ASN A 95 5.42 0.81 -14.94
CA ASN A 95 4.25 1.61 -14.54
C ASN A 95 3.60 1.14 -13.22
N PRO A 96 4.36 1.07 -12.12
CA PRO A 96 3.90 0.41 -10.91
C PRO A 96 2.68 1.10 -10.31
N PHE A 97 1.67 0.30 -10.00
CA PHE A 97 0.60 0.65 -9.09
C PHE A 97 1.06 0.44 -7.66
N VAL A 98 0.92 1.47 -6.82
CA VAL A 98 1.44 1.53 -5.46
C VAL A 98 0.30 1.86 -4.52
N ILE A 99 0.05 0.98 -3.56
CA ILE A 99 -0.93 1.17 -2.49
C ILE A 99 -0.33 0.82 -1.14
N GLY A 100 -0.83 1.43 -0.07
CA GLY A 100 -0.45 1.06 1.28
C GLY A 100 -0.31 2.25 2.23
N PRO A 101 -0.04 1.99 3.51
CA PRO A 101 0.16 3.03 4.51
C PRO A 101 1.56 3.65 4.46
N GLY A 102 1.68 4.85 5.01
CA GLY A 102 2.95 5.45 5.36
C GLY A 102 2.78 6.76 6.11
N ALA A 103 3.85 7.49 6.31
CA ALA A 103 3.81 8.86 6.80
C ALA A 103 3.84 9.83 5.63
N ALA A 104 2.85 10.73 5.54
CA ALA A 104 2.85 11.75 4.51
C ALA A 104 3.98 12.76 4.76
N SER A 105 4.56 13.31 3.69
CA SER A 105 5.64 14.28 3.83
C SER A 105 5.13 15.53 4.56
N ARG A 106 5.73 15.83 5.71
CA ARG A 106 5.44 17.05 6.47
C ARG A 106 5.69 18.32 5.64
N GLU A 107 6.63 18.29 4.69
CA GLU A 107 6.85 19.43 3.78
C GLU A 107 5.63 19.72 2.90
N GLN A 108 4.86 18.69 2.57
CA GLN A 108 3.69 18.78 1.69
C GLN A 108 2.42 19.09 2.48
N VAL A 109 2.25 18.49 3.67
CA VAL A 109 1.03 18.63 4.48
C VAL A 109 1.15 19.72 5.56
N GLY A 110 2.37 20.13 5.91
CA GLY A 110 2.71 21.12 6.95
C GLY A 110 2.80 20.57 8.37
N ILE A 111 2.10 19.46 8.65
CA ILE A 111 2.06 18.78 9.94
C ILE A 111 2.26 17.27 9.77
N ASN A 112 2.41 16.56 10.89
CA ASN A 112 2.46 15.10 10.87
C ASN A 112 1.12 14.55 10.36
N SER A 113 1.17 13.56 9.48
CA SER A 113 -0.01 13.06 8.79
C SER A 113 0.21 11.64 8.31
N GLU A 114 -0.84 10.83 8.32
CA GLU A 114 -0.83 9.46 7.80
C GLU A 114 -1.11 9.48 6.30
N LEU A 115 -0.31 8.77 5.52
CA LEU A 115 -0.47 8.58 4.08
C LEU A 115 -1.29 7.31 3.81
N ILE A 116 -2.27 7.44 2.92
CA ILE A 116 -2.97 6.35 2.27
C ILE A 116 -2.57 6.40 0.81
N ALA A 117 -1.52 5.66 0.44
CA ALA A 117 -0.99 5.64 -0.91
C ALA A 117 -1.98 4.94 -1.87
N ASN A 118 -2.21 5.58 -3.02
CA ASN A 118 -3.00 5.09 -4.14
C ASN A 118 -2.49 5.80 -5.40
N LEU A 119 -1.41 5.28 -5.97
CA LEU A 119 -0.63 5.95 -7.00
C LEU A 119 -0.30 4.99 -8.13
N ARG A 120 -0.61 5.36 -9.36
CA ARG A 120 -0.02 4.74 -10.55
C ARG A 120 1.18 5.59 -10.97
N VAL A 121 2.37 5.06 -10.80
CA VAL A 121 3.64 5.71 -11.17
C VAL A 121 3.85 5.58 -12.68
N GLY A 122 4.46 6.59 -13.29
CA GLY A 122 4.80 6.62 -14.70
C GLY A 122 5.04 8.05 -15.17
N GLU A 123 5.24 8.25 -16.47
CA GLU A 123 5.42 9.59 -17.06
C GLU A 123 4.22 10.50 -16.82
N VAL A 124 3.01 9.92 -16.85
CA VAL A 124 1.75 10.59 -16.49
C VAL A 124 1.18 9.89 -15.26
N PRO A 125 1.62 10.27 -14.05
CA PRO A 125 1.19 9.60 -12.84
C PRO A 125 -0.28 9.89 -12.55
N VAL A 126 -1.01 8.88 -12.07
CA VAL A 126 -2.37 9.05 -11.54
C VAL A 126 -2.30 8.92 -10.03
N ASN A 127 -2.39 10.05 -9.34
CA ASN A 127 -2.31 10.10 -7.89
C ASN A 127 -3.70 10.29 -7.28
N LYS A 128 -4.22 9.23 -6.67
CA LYS A 128 -5.45 9.25 -5.86
C LYS A 128 -5.16 9.05 -4.37
N SER A 129 -3.90 9.24 -3.96
CA SER A 129 -3.48 9.11 -2.57
C SER A 129 -4.18 10.15 -1.70
N ARG A 130 -4.33 9.82 -0.43
CA ARG A 130 -4.90 10.71 0.58
C ARG A 130 -3.95 10.85 1.75
N ALA A 131 -4.05 11.97 2.45
CA ALA A 131 -3.41 12.18 3.73
C ALA A 131 -4.48 12.41 4.80
N SER A 132 -4.29 11.84 5.98
CA SER A 132 -5.11 12.14 7.15
C SER A 132 -4.30 12.84 8.22
N LYS A 133 -4.89 13.88 8.81
CA LYS A 133 -4.20 14.77 9.77
C LYS A 133 -5.15 15.23 10.87
N ILE A 134 -4.59 15.65 12.00
CA ILE A 134 -5.38 16.24 13.08
C ILE A 134 -5.50 17.75 12.85
N GLU A 135 -6.73 18.22 12.67
CA GLU A 135 -7.07 19.64 12.56
C GLU A 135 -8.15 19.96 13.60
N ALA A 136 -7.87 20.91 14.50
CA ALA A 136 -8.76 21.28 15.61
C ALA A 136 -9.30 20.07 16.42
N GLY A 137 -8.43 19.07 16.67
CA GLY A 137 -8.78 17.86 17.43
C GLY A 137 -9.55 16.79 16.65
N ASN A 138 -9.84 17.01 15.37
CA ASN A 138 -10.57 16.07 14.52
C ASN A 138 -9.69 15.50 13.41
N CYS A 139 -10.00 14.28 12.96
CA CYS A 139 -9.38 13.70 11.78
C CYS A 139 -9.91 14.37 10.52
N LYS A 140 -9.01 14.97 9.75
CA LYS A 140 -9.29 15.53 8.43
C LYS A 140 -8.59 14.71 7.37
N LEU A 141 -9.36 14.21 6.42
CA LEU A 141 -8.88 13.46 5.25
C LEU A 141 -8.89 14.38 4.03
N GLU A 142 -7.78 14.44 3.30
CA GLU A 142 -7.64 15.27 2.12
C GLU A 142 -6.86 14.55 1.00
N MET A 143 -6.97 15.05 -0.22
CA MET A 143 -6.17 14.55 -1.34
C MET A 143 -4.69 14.87 -1.10
N TYR A 144 -3.82 13.89 -1.37
CA TYR A 144 -2.39 14.06 -1.21
C TYR A 144 -1.73 14.35 -2.57
N PRO A 145 -1.21 15.57 -2.81
CA PRO A 145 -0.80 16.00 -4.14
C PRO A 145 0.63 15.57 -4.52
N SER A 146 1.33 14.83 -3.66
CA SER A 146 2.75 14.51 -3.82
C SER A 146 3.00 13.01 -3.90
N THR A 147 4.17 12.63 -4.40
CA THR A 147 4.71 11.27 -4.33
C THR A 147 5.75 11.10 -3.22
N LYS A 148 6.13 12.21 -2.57
CA LYS A 148 7.04 12.19 -1.43
C LYS A 148 6.38 11.54 -0.23
N THR A 149 7.14 10.82 0.57
CA THR A 149 6.69 10.14 1.79
C THR A 149 7.82 10.12 2.81
N GLY A 150 7.52 9.90 4.09
CA GLY A 150 8.55 9.76 5.11
C GLY A 150 8.10 10.16 6.51
N PRO A 151 8.66 9.54 7.56
CA PRO A 151 9.90 8.75 7.53
C PRO A 151 9.73 7.23 7.34
N ILE A 152 8.50 6.74 7.21
CA ILE A 152 8.16 5.31 7.08
C ILE A 152 7.06 5.11 6.04
N ALA A 153 7.13 4.02 5.27
CA ALA A 153 6.01 3.54 4.45
C ALA A 153 6.12 2.03 4.19
N ASP A 154 4.95 1.38 4.14
CA ASP A 154 4.79 -0.04 3.86
C ASP A 154 3.85 -0.17 2.67
N LEU A 155 4.38 -0.56 1.52
CA LEU A 155 3.69 -0.45 0.24
C LEU A 155 3.58 -1.81 -0.44
N PHE A 156 2.43 -2.07 -1.05
CA PHE A 156 2.24 -3.10 -2.06
C PHE A 156 2.40 -2.47 -3.44
N VAL A 157 3.15 -3.15 -4.30
CA VAL A 157 3.45 -2.73 -5.67
C VAL A 157 2.99 -3.81 -6.62
N SER A 158 2.29 -3.43 -7.70
CA SER A 158 1.96 -4.32 -8.81
C SER A 158 1.95 -3.60 -10.16
N GLU A 159 1.72 -4.32 -11.26
CA GLU A 159 1.44 -3.68 -12.56
C GLU A 159 -0.02 -3.17 -12.65
N GLY A 160 -0.86 -3.53 -11.68
CA GLY A 160 -2.26 -3.09 -11.61
C GLY A 160 -3.17 -3.73 -12.67
N THR A 161 -2.77 -4.88 -13.23
CA THR A 161 -3.52 -5.58 -14.27
C THR A 161 -4.66 -6.43 -13.70
N PRO A 162 -5.68 -6.79 -14.49
CA PRO A 162 -6.68 -7.77 -14.09
C PRO A 162 -6.05 -9.14 -13.82
N GLY A 163 -6.66 -9.93 -12.95
CA GLY A 163 -6.19 -11.29 -12.65
C GLY A 163 -6.89 -11.89 -11.43
N PRO A 164 -6.59 -13.15 -11.09
CA PRO A 164 -7.17 -13.81 -9.93
C PRO A 164 -6.63 -13.20 -8.62
N VAL A 165 -7.53 -13.02 -7.66
CA VAL A 165 -7.23 -12.49 -6.32
C VAL A 165 -7.94 -13.31 -5.25
N LEU A 166 -7.50 -13.15 -4.00
CA LEU A 166 -8.23 -13.64 -2.83
C LEU A 166 -9.26 -12.60 -2.40
N LYS A 167 -10.53 -12.98 -2.46
CA LYS A 167 -11.65 -12.23 -1.90
C LYS A 167 -11.99 -12.82 -0.52
N ILE A 168 -11.86 -11.99 0.51
CA ILE A 168 -12.14 -12.37 1.89
C ILE A 168 -13.33 -11.55 2.40
N HIS A 169 -14.41 -12.24 2.77
CA HIS A 169 -15.50 -11.65 3.53
C HIS A 169 -15.43 -12.16 4.96
N ALA A 170 -15.22 -11.27 5.93
CA ALA A 170 -15.21 -11.60 7.35
C ALA A 170 -16.11 -10.64 8.11
N LYS A 171 -17.08 -11.16 8.86
CA LYS A 171 -18.08 -10.34 9.58
C LYS A 171 -18.35 -10.91 10.97
N GLN A 172 -18.54 -9.99 11.91
CA GLN A 172 -18.75 -10.25 13.33
C GLN A 172 -17.62 -11.09 13.93
N ARG A 173 -16.55 -10.41 14.35
CA ARG A 173 -15.41 -11.03 15.01
C ARG A 173 -15.82 -11.63 16.36
N LEU A 174 -15.49 -12.90 16.55
CA LEU A 174 -15.69 -13.68 17.78
C LEU A 174 -14.39 -13.78 18.59
N GLY A 175 -13.25 -13.74 17.90
CA GLY A 175 -11.92 -13.71 18.50
C GLY A 175 -11.64 -12.45 19.31
N LYS A 176 -10.70 -12.56 20.28
CA LYS A 176 -10.19 -11.43 21.05
C LYS A 176 -9.47 -10.42 20.19
#